data_AF-A0A564ZME3-F1
#
_entry.id   AF-A0A564ZME3-F1
#
_cell.length_a   1.000
_cell.length_b   1.000
_cell.length_c   1.000
_cell.angle_alpha   90.00
_cell.angle_beta   90.00
_cell.angle_gamma   90.00
#
_symmetry.space_group_name_H-M   'P 1'
#
loop_
_entity.id
_entity.type
_entity.pdbx_description
1 polymer ?
#
loop_
_entity_poly.entity_id
_entity_poly.type
_entity_poly.pdbx_seq_one_letter_code
_entity_poly.pdbx_strand_id
1 'polypeptide(L)'
;MVTINVAGASLEEVLQEISAPSRIRVVLYDFRPEPISAAFQAVPLEEAVRRLVQGNFLLLYGPHGDLEEVWVWRAPDARSVAGERESLESLIEELAGGEPAQRRQAVLALGESTGAQSVEPLVKVLEEDAAPEVRQAAVSVLEKVEGPEAVAALADAVSNDSDRVVRQSAVKALAKRGGSEAVDALTQALQADAEPSVRHEALASLAEWGDDQVRDALLQAREDPEDFIRQKAEEILQHRSAAGRKP
;
A
#
# COMPACT_ATOMS: atom_id res chain seq x y z
N MET A 1 12.02 -9.91 28.77
CA MET A 1 11.10 -10.32 29.85
C MET A 1 10.34 -9.10 30.30
N VAL A 2 9.03 -9.20 30.46
CA VAL A 2 8.14 -8.11 30.86
C VAL A 2 7.38 -8.50 32.13
N THR A 3 7.06 -7.48 32.91
CA THR A 3 6.23 -7.57 34.11
C THR A 3 5.08 -6.60 33.92
N ILE A 4 3.85 -7.09 34.03
CA ILE A 4 2.62 -6.34 33.80
C ILE A 4 1.76 -6.46 35.05
N ASN A 5 1.20 -5.35 35.52
CA ASN A 5 0.22 -5.35 36.59
C ASN A 5 -0.78 -4.23 36.34
N VAL A 6 -1.82 -4.54 35.56
CA VAL A 6 -2.79 -3.55 35.08
C VAL A 6 -4.21 -4.02 35.39
N ALA A 7 -5.05 -3.08 35.83
CA ALA A 7 -6.46 -3.31 36.08
C ALA A 7 -7.24 -2.11 35.55
N GLY A 8 -7.99 -2.30 34.47
CA GLY A 8 -8.83 -1.26 33.88
C GLY A 8 -8.15 -0.40 32.81
N ALA A 9 -6.92 -0.70 32.41
CA ALA A 9 -6.24 -0.05 31.29
C ALA A 9 -6.75 -0.62 29.95
N SER A 10 -6.72 0.19 28.89
CA SER A 10 -7.04 -0.31 27.55
C SER A 10 -5.96 -1.26 27.03
N LEU A 11 -6.33 -2.20 26.16
CA LEU A 11 -5.34 -3.10 25.53
C LEU A 11 -4.26 -2.31 24.79
N GLU A 12 -4.62 -1.20 24.14
CA GLU A 12 -3.68 -0.34 23.43
C GLU A 12 -2.59 0.22 24.35
N GLU A 13 -2.99 0.83 25.47
CA GLU A 13 -2.05 1.42 26.43
C GLU A 13 -1.08 0.37 26.96
N VAL A 14 -1.60 -0.82 27.28
CA VAL A 14 -0.79 -1.92 27.82
C VAL A 14 0.17 -2.46 26.76
N LEU A 15 -0.26 -2.60 25.51
CA LEU A 15 0.60 -3.06 24.42
C LEU A 15 1.66 -2.02 24.05
N GLN A 16 1.34 -0.73 24.05
CA GLN A 16 2.33 0.35 23.86
C GLN A 16 3.34 0.41 25.00
N GLU A 17 2.91 0.21 26.25
CA GLU A 17 3.80 0.22 27.40
C GLU A 17 4.84 -0.91 27.36
N ILE A 18 4.42 -2.12 26.98
CA ILE A 18 5.34 -3.26 26.88
C ILE A 18 6.18 -3.25 25.62
N SER A 19 5.70 -2.61 24.56
CA SER A 19 6.43 -2.49 23.31
C SER A 19 7.44 -1.34 23.37
N ALA A 20 7.18 -0.22 24.03
CA ALA A 20 8.09 0.94 24.05
C ALA A 20 9.58 0.67 24.40
N PRO A 21 9.93 -0.25 25.32
CA PRO A 21 11.33 -0.60 25.61
C PRO A 21 11.95 -1.56 24.57
N SER A 22 11.10 -2.16 23.75
CA SER A 22 11.39 -3.18 22.76
C SER A 22 11.32 -2.48 21.40
N ARG A 23 12.15 -2.77 20.40
CA ARG A 23 11.98 -2.13 19.07
C ARG A 23 10.76 -2.65 18.29
N ILE A 24 9.74 -3.12 19.00
CA ILE A 24 8.58 -3.80 18.47
C ILE A 24 7.50 -2.79 18.19
N ARG A 25 7.03 -2.78 16.94
CA ARG A 25 5.89 -1.97 16.52
C ARG A 25 4.59 -2.70 16.87
N VAL A 26 3.60 -1.98 17.39
CA VAL A 26 2.27 -2.52 17.67
C VAL A 26 1.27 -1.82 16.77
N VAL A 27 0.48 -2.58 16.03
CA VAL A 27 -0.55 -2.09 15.11
C VAL A 27 -1.89 -2.65 15.52
N LEU A 28 -2.87 -1.77 15.75
CA LEU A 28 -4.20 -2.12 16.25
C LEU A 28 -5.27 -1.70 15.23
N TYR A 29 -6.18 -2.60 14.89
CA TYR A 29 -7.28 -2.32 13.96
C TYR A 29 -8.65 -2.51 14.61
N ASP A 30 -9.53 -1.52 14.42
CA ASP A 30 -10.93 -1.52 14.86
C ASP A 30 -11.10 -1.91 16.35
N PHE A 31 -10.24 -1.35 17.20
CA PHE A 31 -10.23 -1.61 18.62
C PHE A 31 -11.01 -0.55 19.38
N ARG A 32 -11.97 -0.96 20.22
CA ARG A 32 -12.53 -0.07 21.25
C ARG A 32 -11.67 -0.19 22.50
N PRO A 33 -11.46 0.88 23.27
CA PRO A 33 -10.74 0.84 24.54
C PRO A 33 -11.58 0.11 25.60
N GLU A 34 -11.67 -1.21 25.47
CA GLU A 34 -12.26 -2.07 26.48
C GLU A 34 -11.19 -2.32 27.56
N PRO A 35 -11.54 -2.11 28.85
CA PRO A 35 -10.61 -2.26 29.94
C PRO A 35 -10.21 -3.73 30.10
N ILE A 36 -8.90 -4.00 30.14
CA ILE A 36 -8.35 -5.31 30.43
C ILE A 36 -7.78 -5.36 31.84
N SER A 37 -7.67 -6.57 32.39
CA SER A 37 -7.02 -6.83 33.68
C SER A 37 -6.06 -7.99 33.51
N ALA A 38 -4.77 -7.76 33.81
CA ALA A 38 -3.71 -8.74 33.61
C ALA A 38 -2.58 -8.52 34.62
N ALA A 39 -2.05 -9.62 35.15
CA ALA A 39 -0.92 -9.62 36.06
C ALA A 39 0.07 -10.73 35.70
N PHE A 40 1.28 -10.36 35.28
CA PHE A 40 2.35 -11.26 34.87
C PHE A 40 3.69 -10.80 35.46
N GLN A 41 4.57 -11.73 35.80
CA GLN A 41 5.93 -11.43 36.28
C GLN A 41 6.96 -12.18 35.45
N ALA A 42 7.96 -11.44 34.94
CA ALA A 42 9.09 -12.00 34.19
C ALA A 42 8.68 -12.97 33.08
N VAL A 43 7.69 -12.57 32.27
CA VAL A 43 7.19 -13.37 31.13
C VAL A 43 7.87 -12.91 29.83
N PRO A 44 8.23 -13.79 28.89
CA PRO A 44 8.70 -13.37 27.57
C PRO A 44 7.70 -12.43 26.89
N LEU A 45 8.17 -11.45 26.12
CA LEU A 45 7.30 -10.43 25.53
C LEU A 45 6.24 -11.03 24.59
N GLU A 46 6.64 -11.96 23.74
CA GLU A 46 5.74 -12.71 22.88
C GLU A 46 4.63 -13.41 23.68
N GLU A 47 5.00 -14.08 24.76
CA GLU A 47 4.06 -14.79 25.63
C GLU A 47 3.15 -13.82 26.39
N ALA A 48 3.65 -12.64 26.77
CA ALA A 48 2.84 -11.59 27.38
C ALA A 48 1.80 -11.04 26.38
N VAL A 49 2.19 -10.77 25.13
CA VAL A 49 1.29 -10.34 24.06
C VAL A 49 0.20 -11.39 23.81
N ARG A 50 0.57 -12.67 23.69
CA ARG A 50 -0.37 -13.79 23.51
C ARG A 50 -1.42 -13.89 24.62
N ARG A 51 -1.05 -13.54 25.86
CA ARG A 51 -1.96 -13.59 27.01
C ARG A 51 -2.85 -12.35 27.14
N LEU A 52 -2.36 -11.19 26.70
CA LEU A 52 -3.12 -9.94 26.72
C LEU A 52 -4.17 -9.89 25.62
N VAL A 53 -3.82 -10.37 24.43
CA VAL A 53 -4.71 -10.32 23.28
C VAL A 53 -5.67 -11.51 23.32
N GLN A 54 -6.90 -11.27 23.75
CA GLN A 54 -7.99 -12.27 23.73
C GLN A 54 -8.69 -12.37 22.35
N GLY A 55 -8.08 -11.79 21.31
CA GLY A 55 -8.61 -11.68 19.95
C GLY A 55 -7.63 -12.17 18.90
N ASN A 56 -7.74 -11.67 17.67
CA ASN A 56 -6.77 -11.99 16.62
C ASN A 56 -5.49 -11.21 16.80
N PHE A 57 -4.37 -11.88 16.58
CA PHE A 57 -3.09 -11.22 16.48
C PHE A 57 -2.12 -11.99 15.58
N LEU A 58 -1.15 -11.26 15.05
CA LEU A 58 -0.03 -11.81 14.30
C LEU A 58 1.28 -11.24 14.86
N LEU A 59 2.30 -12.09 14.90
CA LEU A 59 3.65 -11.73 15.28
C LEU A 59 4.54 -11.80 14.04
N LEU A 60 5.15 -10.68 13.66
CA LEU A 60 6.11 -10.62 12.57
C LEU A 60 7.52 -10.55 13.12
N TYR A 61 8.37 -11.41 12.56
CA TYR A 61 9.75 -11.57 12.98
C TYR A 61 10.68 -11.06 11.89
N GLY A 62 11.74 -10.37 12.29
CA GLY A 62 12.77 -9.88 11.39
C GLY A 62 13.65 -11.01 10.81
N PRO A 63 14.57 -10.68 9.90
CA PRO A 63 15.44 -11.65 9.21
C PRO A 63 16.32 -12.49 10.14
N HIS A 64 16.48 -12.06 11.39
CA HIS A 64 17.30 -12.72 12.42
C HIS A 64 16.46 -13.48 13.46
N GLY A 65 15.13 -13.56 13.28
CA GLY A 65 14.22 -14.27 14.16
C GLY A 65 13.77 -13.49 15.39
N ASP A 66 14.13 -12.21 15.48
CA ASP A 66 13.66 -11.31 16.54
C ASP A 66 12.25 -10.82 16.21
N LEU A 67 11.36 -10.77 17.22
CA LEU A 67 10.05 -10.15 17.05
C LEU A 67 10.22 -8.65 16.74
N GLU A 68 9.65 -8.18 15.64
CA GLU A 68 9.71 -6.78 15.21
C GLU A 68 8.33 -6.11 15.22
N GLU A 69 7.25 -6.86 15.03
CA GLU A 69 5.93 -6.26 14.92
C GLU A 69 4.80 -7.16 15.42
N VAL A 70 3.80 -6.55 16.05
CA VAL A 70 2.60 -7.20 16.58
C VAL A 70 1.37 -6.54 15.97
N TRP A 71 0.56 -7.32 15.27
CA TRP A 71 -0.70 -6.88 14.69
C TRP A 71 -1.84 -7.43 15.54
N VAL A 72 -2.85 -6.61 15.86
CA VAL A 72 -4.03 -7.04 16.63
C VAL A 72 -5.30 -6.50 15.97
N TRP A 73 -6.33 -7.35 15.82
CA TRP A 73 -7.61 -6.95 15.23
C TRP A 73 -8.81 -7.70 15.83
N ARG A 74 -10.01 -7.12 15.66
CA ARG A 74 -11.29 -7.73 16.05
C ARG A 74 -12.02 -8.29 14.82
N ALA A 75 -12.66 -9.46 14.97
CA ALA A 75 -13.50 -10.06 13.93
C ALA A 75 -14.97 -9.58 14.01
N PRO A 76 -15.67 -9.37 12.88
CA PRO A 76 -17.14 -9.36 12.83
C PRO A 76 -17.70 -10.80 12.92
N ASP A 77 -19.01 -10.94 13.18
CA ASP A 77 -19.69 -12.15 13.70
C ASP A 77 -19.33 -13.54 13.10
N ALA A 78 -19.33 -14.52 14.01
CA ALA A 78 -18.51 -15.74 14.00
C ALA A 78 -18.90 -16.93 13.10
N ARG A 79 -19.61 -16.77 11.97
CA ARG A 79 -20.00 -17.94 11.13
C ARG A 79 -19.69 -17.88 9.63
N SER A 80 -19.61 -16.70 8.99
CA SER A 80 -19.07 -16.62 7.62
C SER A 80 -17.55 -16.46 7.61
N VAL A 81 -16.99 -15.90 8.69
CA VAL A 81 -15.62 -15.41 8.78
C VAL A 81 -14.60 -16.51 9.08
N ALA A 82 -14.98 -17.68 9.59
CA ALA A 82 -13.99 -18.71 9.98
C ALA A 82 -13.17 -19.23 8.78
N GLY A 83 -13.82 -19.44 7.62
CA GLY A 83 -13.12 -19.82 6.40
C GLY A 83 -12.36 -18.67 5.73
N GLU A 84 -12.88 -17.44 5.82
CA GLU A 84 -12.20 -16.23 5.33
C GLU A 84 -10.99 -15.85 6.22
N ARG A 85 -11.03 -16.17 7.52
CA ARG A 85 -9.99 -15.87 8.52
C ARG A 85 -8.83 -16.84 8.47
N GLU A 86 -9.08 -18.14 8.38
CA GLU A 86 -8.02 -19.13 8.09
C GLU A 86 -7.37 -18.83 6.73
N SER A 87 -8.16 -18.35 5.76
CA SER A 87 -7.64 -17.90 4.47
C SER A 87 -6.75 -16.66 4.62
N LEU A 88 -7.17 -15.61 5.32
CA LEU A 88 -6.36 -14.39 5.49
C LEU A 88 -5.07 -14.63 6.27
N GLU A 89 -5.12 -15.43 7.35
CA GLU A 89 -3.93 -15.78 8.14
C GLU A 89 -2.91 -16.55 7.28
N SER A 90 -3.37 -17.53 6.49
CA SER A 90 -2.53 -18.27 5.54
C SER A 90 -1.94 -17.36 4.46
N LEU A 91 -2.70 -16.41 3.93
CA LEU A 91 -2.23 -15.50 2.88
C LEU A 91 -1.17 -14.53 3.42
N ILE A 92 -1.32 -14.05 4.65
CA ILE A 92 -0.33 -13.16 5.28
C ILE A 92 0.96 -13.93 5.62
N GLU A 93 0.86 -15.19 6.08
CA GLU A 93 2.04 -16.06 6.24
C GLU A 93 2.77 -16.29 4.91
N GLU A 94 2.03 -16.53 3.83
CA GLU A 94 2.58 -16.64 2.49
C GLU A 94 3.28 -15.36 2.04
N LEU A 95 2.75 -14.18 2.36
CA LEU A 95 3.42 -12.90 2.11
C LEU A 95 4.74 -12.74 2.87
N ALA A 96 4.83 -13.25 4.09
CA ALA A 96 6.02 -13.07 4.93
C ALA A 96 7.18 -14.02 4.56
N GLY A 97 6.89 -15.23 4.08
CA GLY A 97 7.90 -16.29 3.93
C GLY A 97 7.86 -17.08 2.62
N GLY A 98 6.90 -16.82 1.73
CA GLY A 98 6.75 -17.55 0.47
C GLY A 98 7.77 -17.15 -0.60
N GLU A 99 7.96 -18.02 -1.59
CA GLU A 99 8.65 -17.67 -2.84
C GLU A 99 7.89 -16.55 -3.58
N PRO A 100 8.54 -15.73 -4.44
CA PRO A 100 7.89 -14.60 -5.10
C PRO A 100 6.55 -14.93 -5.78
N ALA A 101 6.45 -16.12 -6.40
CA ALA A 101 5.21 -16.58 -7.02
C ALA A 101 4.07 -16.80 -6.00
N GLN A 102 4.38 -17.31 -4.82
CA GLN A 102 3.43 -17.52 -3.73
C GLN A 102 3.02 -16.18 -3.12
N ARG A 103 4.00 -15.30 -2.82
CA ARG A 103 3.70 -13.94 -2.33
C ARG A 103 2.80 -13.18 -3.29
N ARG A 104 3.09 -13.24 -4.59
CA ARG A 104 2.25 -12.66 -5.63
C ARG A 104 0.82 -13.22 -5.62
N GLN A 105 0.67 -14.53 -5.47
CA GLN A 105 -0.65 -15.16 -5.38
C GLN A 105 -1.38 -14.69 -4.12
N ALA A 106 -0.66 -14.56 -3.01
CA ALA A 106 -1.21 -14.09 -1.76
C ALA A 106 -1.70 -12.64 -1.84
N VAL A 107 -0.93 -11.76 -2.48
CA VAL A 107 -1.34 -10.38 -2.79
C VAL A 107 -2.66 -10.35 -3.56
N LEU A 108 -2.78 -11.15 -4.62
CA LEU A 108 -3.98 -11.18 -5.46
C LEU A 108 -5.19 -11.68 -4.69
N ALA A 109 -5.01 -12.74 -3.89
CA ALA A 109 -6.07 -13.31 -3.06
C ALA A 109 -6.54 -12.33 -1.97
N LEU A 110 -5.63 -11.57 -1.35
CA LEU A 110 -5.98 -10.51 -0.38
C LEU A 110 -6.85 -9.40 -1.01
N GLY A 111 -6.57 -9.08 -2.26
CA GLY A 111 -7.38 -8.13 -3.04
C GLY A 111 -8.79 -8.62 -3.36
N GLU A 112 -8.98 -9.94 -3.47
CA GLU A 112 -10.29 -10.56 -3.71
C GLU A 112 -11.08 -10.77 -2.42
N SER A 113 -10.40 -11.03 -1.29
CA SER A 113 -11.02 -11.42 -0.02
C SER A 113 -11.51 -10.25 0.84
N THR A 114 -10.99 -9.04 0.65
CA THR A 114 -11.14 -7.98 1.65
C THR A 114 -11.11 -6.59 1.03
N GLY A 115 -12.14 -5.78 1.31
CA GLY A 115 -12.18 -4.33 1.04
C GLY A 115 -11.10 -3.56 1.82
N ALA A 116 -11.39 -2.34 2.30
CA ALA A 116 -10.41 -1.42 2.92
C ALA A 116 -9.44 -2.00 3.98
N GLN A 117 -9.74 -3.18 4.56
CA GLN A 117 -8.89 -3.91 5.52
C GLN A 117 -7.57 -4.44 4.94
N SER A 118 -7.41 -4.50 3.61
CA SER A 118 -6.20 -4.99 2.95
C SER A 118 -5.21 -3.89 2.56
N VAL A 119 -5.55 -2.60 2.72
CA VAL A 119 -4.74 -1.49 2.20
C VAL A 119 -3.33 -1.48 2.80
N GLU A 120 -3.20 -1.45 4.13
CA GLU A 120 -1.88 -1.30 4.76
C GLU A 120 -0.92 -2.48 4.48
N PRO A 121 -1.35 -3.76 4.54
CA PRO A 121 -0.52 -4.87 4.09
C PRO A 121 -0.07 -4.75 2.63
N LEU A 122 -0.97 -4.31 1.73
CA LEU A 122 -0.65 -4.14 0.31
C LEU A 122 0.32 -2.98 0.07
N VAL A 123 0.17 -1.88 0.83
CA VAL A 123 1.12 -0.75 0.80
C VAL A 123 2.50 -1.22 1.24
N LYS A 124 2.60 -1.97 2.34
CA LYS A 124 3.88 -2.52 2.81
C LYS A 124 4.53 -3.44 1.77
N VAL A 125 3.74 -4.28 1.10
CA VAL A 125 4.25 -5.12 0.00
C VAL A 125 4.78 -4.25 -1.15
N LEU A 126 4.07 -3.19 -1.53
CA LEU A 126 4.51 -2.25 -2.57
C LEU A 126 5.78 -1.47 -2.17
N GLU A 127 5.98 -1.18 -0.89
CA GLU A 127 7.16 -0.44 -0.43
C GLU A 127 8.39 -1.33 -0.22
N GLU A 128 8.19 -2.55 0.29
CA GLU A 128 9.28 -3.34 0.89
C GLU A 128 9.60 -4.66 0.15
N ASP A 129 8.68 -5.20 -0.68
CA ASP A 129 8.94 -6.52 -1.28
C ASP A 129 10.10 -6.48 -2.28
N ALA A 130 11.05 -7.41 -2.13
CA ALA A 130 12.24 -7.48 -2.97
C ALA A 130 11.93 -7.77 -4.45
N ALA A 131 10.83 -8.46 -4.73
CA ALA A 131 10.47 -8.94 -6.07
C ALA A 131 9.54 -7.95 -6.79
N PRO A 132 9.97 -7.34 -7.92
CA PRO A 132 9.15 -6.38 -8.66
C PRO A 132 7.80 -6.94 -9.10
N GLU A 133 7.72 -8.23 -9.43
CA GLU A 133 6.47 -8.89 -9.82
C GLU A 133 5.44 -8.99 -8.68
N VAL A 134 5.90 -9.00 -7.42
CA VAL A 134 5.03 -8.98 -6.24
C VAL A 134 4.56 -7.56 -5.98
N ARG A 135 5.46 -6.57 -6.04
CA ARG A 135 5.10 -5.14 -5.95
C ARG A 135 4.12 -4.73 -7.04
N GLN A 136 4.32 -5.18 -8.27
CA GLN A 136 3.38 -4.95 -9.37
C GLN A 136 1.98 -5.55 -9.09
N ALA A 137 1.92 -6.71 -8.45
CA ALA A 137 0.64 -7.27 -8.03
C ALA A 137 -0.02 -6.39 -6.96
N ALA A 138 0.75 -5.84 -6.03
CA ALA A 138 0.22 -4.92 -5.01
C ALA A 138 -0.35 -3.66 -5.65
N VAL A 139 0.34 -3.07 -6.63
CA VAL A 139 -0.20 -1.96 -7.46
C VAL A 139 -1.54 -2.33 -8.09
N SER A 140 -1.63 -3.53 -8.69
CA SER A 140 -2.85 -3.98 -9.38
C SER A 140 -4.04 -4.16 -8.45
N VAL A 141 -3.78 -4.50 -7.19
CA VAL A 141 -4.82 -4.58 -6.16
C VAL A 141 -5.16 -3.19 -5.64
N LEU A 142 -4.17 -2.38 -5.25
CA LEU A 142 -4.34 -1.02 -4.74
C LEU A 142 -5.05 -0.09 -5.73
N GLU A 143 -4.91 -0.32 -7.05
CA GLU A 143 -5.69 0.34 -8.09
C GLU A 143 -7.20 0.31 -7.78
N LYS A 144 -7.70 -0.83 -7.29
CA LYS A 144 -9.12 -1.12 -7.07
C LYS A 144 -9.60 -0.79 -5.65
N VAL A 145 -8.68 -0.51 -4.73
CA VAL A 145 -9.04 -0.26 -3.32
C VAL A 145 -9.24 1.22 -3.07
N GLU A 146 -10.41 1.61 -2.58
CA GLU A 146 -10.71 3.00 -2.23
C GLU A 146 -9.95 3.44 -0.98
N GLY A 147 -9.60 4.72 -0.90
CA GLY A 147 -8.93 5.32 0.25
C GLY A 147 -7.73 6.19 -0.14
N PRO A 148 -7.45 7.26 0.63
CA PRO A 148 -6.32 8.15 0.39
C PRO A 148 -4.98 7.45 0.56
N GLU A 149 -4.87 6.46 1.45
CA GLU A 149 -3.63 5.71 1.68
C GLU A 149 -3.21 4.93 0.43
N ALA A 150 -4.17 4.34 -0.29
CA ALA A 150 -3.90 3.64 -1.55
C ALA A 150 -3.44 4.61 -2.65
N VAL A 151 -3.98 5.83 -2.71
CA VAL A 151 -3.55 6.85 -3.67
C VAL A 151 -2.12 7.30 -3.36
N ALA A 152 -1.83 7.59 -2.08
CA ALA A 152 -0.52 8.02 -1.63
C ALA A 152 0.56 6.96 -1.93
N ALA A 153 0.29 5.69 -1.65
CA ALA A 153 1.23 4.61 -1.95
C ALA A 153 1.47 4.42 -3.46
N LEU A 154 0.43 4.56 -4.28
CA LEU A 154 0.59 4.53 -5.74
C LEU A 154 1.41 5.73 -6.24
N ALA A 155 1.19 6.93 -5.69
CA ALA A 155 1.96 8.13 -6.04
C ALA A 155 3.43 8.04 -5.63
N ASP A 156 3.71 7.46 -4.46
CA ASP A 156 5.07 7.15 -4.02
C ASP A 156 5.74 6.15 -4.97
N ALA A 157 5.05 5.05 -5.31
CA ALA A 157 5.57 4.06 -6.24
C ALA A 157 5.88 4.64 -7.63
N VAL A 158 5.07 5.58 -8.13
CA VAL A 158 5.36 6.30 -9.39
C VAL A 158 6.69 7.04 -9.33
N SER A 159 7.06 7.60 -8.18
CA SER A 159 8.23 8.46 -8.04
C SER A 159 9.49 7.70 -7.62
N ASN A 160 9.32 6.69 -6.76
CA ASN A 160 10.40 6.15 -5.95
C ASN A 160 10.66 4.65 -6.18
N ASP A 161 9.80 3.91 -6.88
CA ASP A 161 10.07 2.48 -7.11
C ASP A 161 11.29 2.30 -8.03
N SER A 162 12.21 1.44 -7.61
CA SER A 162 13.43 1.11 -8.35
C SER A 162 13.18 0.47 -9.72
N ASP A 163 12.08 -0.27 -9.87
CA ASP A 163 11.75 -1.01 -11.08
C ASP A 163 10.80 -0.22 -11.98
N ARG A 164 11.23 -0.01 -13.23
CA ARG A 164 10.47 0.76 -14.22
C ARG A 164 9.10 0.18 -14.53
N VAL A 165 8.92 -1.14 -14.45
CA VAL A 165 7.66 -1.81 -14.75
C VAL A 165 6.65 -1.57 -13.63
N VAL A 166 7.13 -1.54 -12.37
CA VAL A 166 6.28 -1.16 -11.22
C VAL A 166 5.85 0.30 -11.33
N ARG A 167 6.77 1.22 -11.63
CA ARG A 167 6.43 2.65 -11.87
C ARG A 167 5.39 2.82 -12.97
N GLN A 168 5.56 2.13 -14.11
CA GLN A 168 4.56 2.13 -15.20
C GLN A 168 3.20 1.61 -14.77
N SER A 169 3.16 0.53 -13.99
CA SER A 169 1.91 0.00 -13.44
C SER A 169 1.24 1.01 -12.50
N ALA A 170 2.01 1.70 -11.66
CA ALA A 170 1.49 2.69 -10.73
C ALA A 170 0.94 3.93 -11.46
N VAL A 171 1.60 4.38 -12.53
CA VAL A 171 1.11 5.43 -13.45
C VAL A 171 -0.28 5.05 -13.99
N LYS A 172 -0.43 3.83 -14.52
CA LYS A 172 -1.72 3.34 -15.04
C LYS A 172 -2.79 3.26 -13.95
N ALA A 173 -2.42 2.83 -12.76
CA ALA A 173 -3.34 2.72 -11.64
C ALA A 173 -3.87 4.10 -11.23
N LEU A 174 -2.99 5.10 -11.05
CA LEU A 174 -3.39 6.48 -10.73
C LEU A 174 -4.24 7.12 -11.82
N ALA A 175 -3.87 6.91 -13.09
CA ALA A 175 -4.63 7.42 -14.24
C ALA A 175 -6.09 6.97 -14.22
N LYS A 176 -6.34 5.70 -13.90
CA LYS A 176 -7.69 5.14 -13.79
C LYS A 176 -8.46 5.66 -12.58
N ARG A 177 -7.77 5.94 -11.47
CA ARG A 177 -8.41 6.40 -10.23
C ARG A 177 -8.88 7.85 -10.32
N GLY A 178 -8.17 8.68 -11.05
CA GLY A 178 -8.53 10.08 -11.17
C GLY A 178 -8.12 10.92 -9.95
N GLY A 179 -8.52 12.20 -9.95
CA GLY A 179 -8.21 13.15 -8.87
C GLY A 179 -6.95 13.99 -9.08
N SER A 180 -6.84 15.09 -8.33
CA SER A 180 -5.71 16.03 -8.44
C SER A 180 -4.36 15.41 -8.08
N GLU A 181 -4.32 14.54 -7.07
CA GLU A 181 -3.09 13.84 -6.66
C GLU A 181 -2.53 12.95 -7.79
N ALA A 182 -3.42 12.31 -8.57
CA ALA A 182 -3.01 11.55 -9.74
C ALA A 182 -2.42 12.47 -10.81
N VAL A 183 -3.02 13.64 -11.08
CA VAL A 183 -2.49 14.61 -12.06
C VAL A 183 -1.08 15.07 -11.69
N ASP A 184 -0.86 15.38 -10.40
CA ASP A 184 0.44 15.85 -9.92
C ASP A 184 1.51 14.75 -10.08
N ALA A 185 1.21 13.52 -9.64
CA ALA A 185 2.12 12.38 -9.76
C ALA A 185 2.43 12.03 -11.22
N LEU A 186 1.41 12.03 -12.10
CA LEU A 186 1.59 11.79 -13.53
C LEU A 186 2.42 12.90 -14.20
N THR A 187 2.22 14.16 -13.80
CA THR A 187 3.01 15.29 -14.31
C THR A 187 4.47 15.16 -13.92
N GLN A 188 4.75 14.81 -12.66
CA GLN A 188 6.11 14.56 -12.20
C GLN A 188 6.76 13.40 -12.95
N ALA A 189 6.05 12.29 -13.16
CA ALA A 189 6.54 11.15 -13.93
C ALA A 189 6.90 11.53 -15.37
N LEU A 190 6.04 12.30 -16.05
CA LEU A 190 6.30 12.81 -17.39
C LEU A 190 7.55 13.70 -17.45
N GLN A 191 7.79 14.52 -16.42
CA GLN A 191 8.89 15.49 -16.44
C GLN A 191 10.24 14.91 -16.04
N ALA A 192 10.25 13.93 -15.12
CA ALA A 192 11.46 13.55 -14.40
C ALA A 192 11.82 12.06 -14.45
N ASP A 193 10.94 11.16 -14.92
CA ASP A 193 11.28 9.74 -14.93
C ASP A 193 12.43 9.45 -15.91
N ALA A 194 13.43 8.72 -15.42
CA ALA A 194 14.59 8.34 -16.20
C ALA A 194 14.25 7.43 -17.40
N GLU A 195 13.20 6.63 -17.26
CA GLU A 195 12.77 5.67 -18.26
C GLU A 195 11.75 6.31 -19.25
N PRO A 196 12.10 6.41 -20.54
CA PRO A 196 11.20 6.95 -21.57
C PRO A 196 9.82 6.30 -21.60
N SER A 197 9.79 4.98 -21.38
CA SER A 197 8.54 4.25 -21.43
C SER A 197 7.61 4.58 -20.26
N VAL A 198 8.12 5.06 -19.11
CA VAL A 198 7.28 5.59 -18.01
C VAL A 198 6.76 6.97 -18.38
N ARG A 199 7.64 7.87 -18.85
CA ARG A 199 7.26 9.24 -19.28
C ARG A 199 6.15 9.21 -20.34
N HIS A 200 6.27 8.34 -21.33
CA HIS A 200 5.25 8.17 -22.35
C HIS A 200 3.90 7.70 -21.81
N GLU A 201 3.89 6.76 -20.87
CA GLU A 201 2.65 6.30 -20.24
C GLU A 201 1.99 7.42 -19.43
N ALA A 202 2.78 8.22 -18.72
CA ALA A 202 2.30 9.39 -18.01
C ALA A 202 1.72 10.45 -18.96
N LEU A 203 2.40 10.72 -20.09
CA LEU A 203 1.88 11.60 -21.15
C LEU A 203 0.54 11.11 -21.72
N ALA A 204 0.47 9.82 -22.05
CA ALA A 204 -0.75 9.21 -22.57
C ALA A 204 -1.89 9.29 -21.55
N SER A 205 -1.59 9.07 -20.27
CA SER A 205 -2.56 9.17 -19.17
C SER A 205 -3.06 10.61 -18.98
N LEU A 206 -2.18 11.60 -19.03
CA LEU A 206 -2.52 13.03 -18.91
C LEU A 206 -3.38 13.53 -20.08
N ALA A 207 -3.37 12.83 -21.23
CA ALA A 207 -4.16 13.19 -22.40
C ALA A 207 -5.68 13.20 -22.14
N GLU A 208 -6.17 12.50 -21.12
CA GLU A 208 -7.58 12.42 -20.77
C GLU A 208 -8.05 13.54 -19.81
N TRP A 209 -7.14 14.39 -19.31
CA TRP A 209 -7.41 15.35 -18.25
C TRP A 209 -7.62 16.80 -18.74
N GLY A 210 -8.32 17.61 -17.95
CA GLY A 210 -8.67 19.00 -18.28
C GLY A 210 -7.46 19.89 -18.61
N ASP A 211 -7.61 20.78 -19.60
CA ASP A 211 -6.52 21.54 -20.21
C ASP A 211 -5.71 22.39 -19.22
N ASP A 212 -6.35 23.09 -18.30
CA ASP A 212 -5.66 24.09 -17.45
C ASP A 212 -4.62 23.46 -16.50
N GLN A 213 -4.81 22.21 -16.09
CA GLN A 213 -3.91 21.54 -15.12
C GLN A 213 -2.68 20.91 -15.79
N VAL A 214 -2.81 20.44 -17.03
CA VAL A 214 -1.78 19.61 -17.69
C VAL A 214 -1.11 20.31 -18.86
N ARG A 215 -1.58 21.49 -19.26
CA ARG A 215 -1.09 22.22 -20.45
C ARG A 215 0.42 22.43 -20.43
N ASP A 216 0.97 22.92 -19.33
CA ASP A 216 2.39 23.23 -19.23
C ASP A 216 3.25 21.95 -19.33
N ALA A 217 2.80 20.87 -18.69
CA ALA A 217 3.43 19.56 -18.80
C ALA A 217 3.41 19.02 -20.24
N LEU A 218 2.28 19.16 -20.95
CA LEU A 218 2.16 18.77 -22.36
C LEU A 218 3.05 19.61 -23.28
N LEU A 219 3.17 20.92 -23.03
CA LEU A 219 4.07 21.80 -23.78
C LEU A 219 5.53 21.41 -23.55
N GLN A 220 5.92 21.14 -22.30
CA GLN A 220 7.27 20.69 -21.97
C GLN A 220 7.60 19.33 -22.61
N ALA A 221 6.63 18.42 -22.72
CA ALA A 221 6.83 17.12 -23.38
C ALA A 221 7.18 17.24 -24.87
N ARG A 222 6.95 18.40 -25.52
CA ARG A 222 7.44 18.67 -26.89
C ARG A 222 8.95 18.84 -26.96
N GLU A 223 9.62 18.99 -25.82
CA GLU A 223 11.07 19.11 -25.70
C GLU A 223 11.69 17.83 -25.12
N ASP A 224 10.91 16.76 -24.94
CA ASP A 224 11.42 15.49 -24.44
C ASP A 224 12.58 14.96 -25.33
N PRO A 225 13.65 14.41 -24.74
CA PRO A 225 14.74 13.81 -25.51
C PRO A 225 14.29 12.78 -26.54
N GLU A 226 13.17 12.09 -26.27
CA GLU A 226 12.68 10.97 -27.07
C GLU A 226 11.64 11.40 -28.10
N ASP A 227 11.92 11.10 -29.37
CA ASP A 227 11.11 11.53 -30.51
C ASP A 227 9.65 11.10 -30.42
N PHE A 228 9.38 9.88 -29.95
CA PHE A 228 8.04 9.33 -29.86
C PHE A 228 7.20 10.05 -28.78
N ILE A 229 7.82 10.57 -27.73
CA ILE A 229 7.16 11.37 -26.69
C ILE A 229 6.81 12.75 -27.26
N ARG A 230 7.76 13.41 -27.95
CA ARG A 230 7.50 14.70 -28.61
C ARG A 230 6.35 14.62 -29.61
N GLN A 231 6.33 13.55 -30.43
CA GLN A 231 5.26 13.31 -31.40
C GLN A 231 3.90 13.12 -30.71
N LYS A 232 3.86 12.34 -29.63
CA LYS A 232 2.62 12.11 -28.89
C LYS A 232 2.11 13.39 -28.23
N ALA A 233 3.00 14.21 -27.67
CA ALA A 233 2.64 15.49 -27.08
C ALA A 233 2.02 16.45 -28.11
N GLU A 234 2.61 16.51 -29.31
CA GLU A 234 2.08 17.29 -30.42
C GLU A 234 0.68 16.81 -30.86
N GLU A 235 0.48 15.50 -31.00
CA GLU A 235 -0.81 14.89 -31.32
C GLU A 235 -1.89 15.30 -30.28
N ILE A 236 -1.58 15.15 -28.99
CA ILE A 236 -2.50 15.48 -27.89
C ILE A 236 -2.88 16.97 -27.93
N LEU A 237 -1.89 17.86 -28.09
CA LEU A 237 -2.11 19.31 -28.13
C LEU A 237 -2.93 19.74 -29.36
N GLN A 238 -2.69 19.13 -30.53
CA GLN A 238 -3.47 19.39 -31.74
C GLN A 238 -4.94 18.99 -31.56
N HIS A 239 -5.20 17.79 -31.03
CA HIS A 239 -6.56 17.32 -30.76
C HIS A 239 -7.30 18.23 -29.78
N ARG A 240 -6.64 18.69 -28.71
CA ARG A 240 -7.22 19.61 -27.72
C ARG A 240 -7.52 21.00 -28.30
N SER A 241 -6.62 21.52 -29.14
CA SER A 241 -6.85 22.79 -29.84
C SER A 241 -8.05 22.75 -30.81
N ALA A 242 -8.36 21.57 -31.35
CA ALA A 242 -9.53 21.35 -32.19
C ALA A 242 -10.82 21.17 -31.37
N ALA A 243 -10.74 20.54 -30.20
CA ALA A 243 -11.88 20.36 -29.28
C ALA A 243 -12.32 21.68 -28.60
N GLY A 244 -11.38 22.58 -28.31
CA GLY A 244 -11.64 23.95 -27.82
C GLY A 244 -12.17 24.92 -28.90
N ARG A 245 -12.38 24.45 -30.13
CA ARG A 245 -13.05 25.17 -31.22
C ARG A 245 -14.38 24.49 -31.57
N LYS A 246 -15.37 24.59 -30.68
CA LYS A 246 -16.78 24.62 -31.14
C LYS A 246 -17.27 26.08 -31.10
N PRO A 247 -17.95 26.56 -32.15
CA PRO A 247 -18.56 27.90 -32.16
C PRO A 247 -19.61 28.03 -31.04
#